data_AF-A0A4Z2CKZ9-F1
#
_entry.id   AF-A0A4Z2CKZ9-F1
#
_cell.length_a   1.000
_cell.length_b   1.000
_cell.length_c   1.000
_cell.angle_alpha   90.00
_cell.angle_beta   90.00
_cell.angle_gamma   90.00
#
_symmetry.space_group_name_H-M   'P 1'
#
loop_
_entity.id
_entity.type
_entity.pdbx_description
1 polymer ?
#
loop_
_entity_poly.entity_id
_entity_poly.type
_entity_poly.pdbx_seq_one_letter_code
_entity_poly.pdbx_strand_id
1 'polypeptide(L)'
;MTFNSATEKLFHHLNIDTKQWSYSRITVAVLSHESLGIGLLVGFWIICYKKQPIKHLMLSSPVNIQNVYSKGLSWSAKKLDRLPLWISSRVDPNRILVSGAESYVLRKILSPITIPGKIYLAVLISGLIC
;
A
#
# COMPACT_ATOMS: atom_id res chain seq x y z
N MET A 1 -26.19 -5.17 1.97
CA MET A 1 -25.47 -3.92 2.28
C MET A 1 -24.94 -3.35 0.99
N THR A 2 -25.48 -2.19 0.60
CA THR A 2 -25.43 -1.60 -0.74
C THR A 2 -24.13 -0.85 -0.98
N PHE A 3 -23.22 -1.44 -1.77
CA PHE A 3 -21.97 -0.82 -2.24
C PHE A 3 -22.19 0.55 -2.94
N ASN A 4 -23.39 0.82 -3.46
CA ASN A 4 -23.75 2.10 -4.10
C ASN A 4 -23.82 3.28 -3.12
N SER A 5 -24.24 3.07 -1.87
CA SER A 5 -24.47 4.20 -0.95
C SER A 5 -23.19 4.86 -0.45
N ALA A 6 -22.11 4.09 -0.26
CA ALA A 6 -20.84 4.61 0.24
C ALA A 6 -20.03 5.30 -0.88
N THR A 7 -20.09 4.75 -2.08
CA THR A 7 -19.46 5.33 -3.27
C THR A 7 -20.17 6.62 -3.65
N GLU A 8 -21.50 6.65 -3.76
CA GLU A 8 -22.27 7.88 -4.04
C GLU A 8 -22.03 8.96 -2.99
N LYS A 9 -21.96 8.61 -1.69
CA LYS A 9 -21.62 9.57 -0.62
C LYS A 9 -20.21 10.15 -0.79
N LEU A 10 -19.23 9.33 -1.19
CA LEU A 10 -17.86 9.79 -1.46
C LEU A 10 -17.80 10.69 -2.69
N PHE A 11 -18.45 10.32 -3.79
CA PHE A 11 -18.50 11.13 -5.02
C PHE A 11 -19.23 12.46 -4.77
N HIS A 12 -20.34 12.45 -4.03
CA HIS A 12 -21.05 13.65 -3.62
C HIS A 12 -20.21 14.52 -2.69
N HIS A 13 -19.49 13.93 -1.73
CA HIS A 13 -18.60 14.68 -0.83
C HIS A 13 -17.42 15.33 -1.58
N LEU A 14 -16.91 14.66 -2.61
CA LEU A 14 -15.84 15.16 -3.47
C LEU A 14 -16.35 16.06 -4.62
N ASN A 15 -17.67 16.30 -4.70
CA ASN A 15 -18.33 17.10 -5.73
C ASN A 15 -18.03 16.64 -7.18
N ILE A 16 -17.92 15.32 -7.37
CA ILE A 16 -17.60 14.70 -8.66
C ILE A 16 -18.90 14.24 -9.31
N ASP A 17 -19.39 14.98 -10.31
CA ASP A 17 -20.51 14.54 -11.13
C ASP A 17 -20.02 13.86 -12.41
N THR A 18 -20.09 12.53 -12.45
CA THR A 18 -19.61 11.71 -13.58
C THR A 18 -20.64 11.56 -14.70
N LYS A 19 -21.88 12.04 -14.52
CA LYS A 19 -22.99 11.78 -15.47
C LYS A 19 -22.82 12.43 -16.84
N GLN A 20 -22.01 13.49 -16.93
CA GLN A 20 -21.76 14.23 -18.16
C GLN A 20 -20.35 14.00 -18.73
N TRP A 21 -19.59 13.04 -18.20
CA TRP A 21 -18.21 12.84 -18.64
C TRP A 21 -18.16 12.10 -19.97
N SER A 22 -17.24 12.55 -20.84
CA SER A 22 -16.89 11.81 -22.04
C SER A 22 -16.24 10.47 -21.68
N TYR A 23 -16.43 9.46 -22.54
CA TYR A 23 -15.81 8.15 -22.36
C TYR A 23 -14.27 8.25 -22.27
N SER A 24 -13.65 9.18 -23.00
CA SER A 24 -12.20 9.44 -22.92
C SER A 24 -11.76 9.89 -21.52
N ARG A 25 -12.51 10.81 -20.90
CA ARG A 25 -12.21 11.31 -19.55
C ARG A 25 -12.35 10.21 -18.50
N ILE A 26 -13.35 9.33 -18.64
CA ILE A 26 -13.53 8.17 -17.76
C ILE A 26 -12.34 7.22 -17.88
N THR A 27 -11.92 6.89 -19.11
CA THR A 27 -10.76 6.01 -19.33
C THR A 27 -9.48 6.60 -18.73
N VAL A 28 -9.21 7.89 -18.94
CA VAL A 28 -8.05 8.56 -18.35
C VAL A 28 -8.11 8.54 -16.82
N ALA A 29 -9.28 8.78 -16.22
CA ALA A 29 -9.45 8.71 -14.77
C ALA A 29 -9.15 7.31 -14.21
N VAL A 30 -9.63 6.25 -14.86
CA VAL A 30 -9.37 4.86 -14.43
C VAL A 30 -7.88 4.52 -14.56
N LEU A 31 -7.25 4.83 -15.70
CA LEU A 31 -5.82 4.58 -15.89
C LEU A 31 -4.95 5.34 -14.89
N SER A 32 -5.32 6.59 -14.58
CA SER A 32 -4.63 7.40 -13.57
C SER A 32 -4.80 6.79 -12.17
N HIS A 33 -6.00 6.31 -11.83
CA HIS A 33 -6.28 5.67 -10.56
C HIS A 33 -5.44 4.40 -10.35
N GLU A 34 -5.39 3.51 -11.35
CA GLU A 34 -4.59 2.28 -11.29
C GLU A 34 -3.09 2.58 -11.20
N SER A 35 -2.61 3.54 -11.98
CA SER A 35 -1.21 3.97 -11.98
C SER A 35 -0.78 4.54 -10.62
N LEU A 36 -1.63 5.39 -10.01
CA LEU A 36 -1.42 5.89 -8.65
C LEU A 36 -1.49 4.76 -7.61
N GLY A 37 -2.35 3.77 -7.83
CA GLY A 37 -2.44 2.56 -7.02
C GLY A 37 -1.14 1.79 -6.97
N ILE A 38 -0.57 1.48 -8.14
CA ILE A 38 0.71 0.77 -8.30
C ILE A 38 1.86 1.62 -7.73
N GLY A 39 1.91 2.91 -8.07
CA GLY A 39 2.92 3.84 -7.59
C GLY A 39 2.97 3.92 -6.06
N LEU A 40 1.81 4.01 -5.41
CA LEU A 40 1.74 3.99 -3.94
C LEU A 40 2.14 2.63 -3.37
N LEU A 41 1.73 1.51 -3.98
CA LEU A 41 2.13 0.17 -3.53
C LEU A 41 3.65 0.01 -3.55
N VAL A 42 4.28 0.33 -4.67
CA VAL A 42 5.74 0.24 -4.85
C VAL A 42 6.46 1.25 -3.95
N GLY A 43 5.94 2.48 -3.87
CA GLY A 43 6.50 3.54 -3.03
C GLY A 43 6.52 3.16 -1.54
N PHE A 44 5.39 2.71 -0.99
CA PHE A 44 5.33 2.23 0.40
C PHE A 44 6.29 1.07 0.64
N TRP A 45 6.36 0.13 -0.30
CA TRP A 45 7.24 -1.02 -0.15
C TRP A 45 8.73 -0.61 -0.16
N ILE A 46 9.15 0.26 -1.08
CA ILE A 46 10.54 0.78 -1.13
C ILE A 46 10.87 1.57 0.14
N ILE A 47 9.95 2.41 0.63
CA ILE A 47 10.14 3.20 1.84
C ILE A 47 10.29 2.29 3.07
N CYS A 48 9.40 1.31 3.23
CA CYS A 48 9.49 0.33 4.32
C CYS A 48 10.77 -0.52 4.20
N TYR A 49 11.15 -0.92 2.99
CA TYR A 49 12.38 -1.66 2.74
C TYR A 49 13.62 -0.86 3.15
N LYS A 50 13.69 0.44 2.80
CA LYS A 50 14.82 1.31 3.16
C LYS A 50 14.85 1.69 4.64
N LYS A 51 13.72 2.10 5.23
CA LYS A 51 13.66 2.63 6.60
C LYS A 51 13.47 1.57 7.69
N GLN A 52 12.85 0.42 7.39
CA GLN A 52 12.52 -0.65 8.35
C GLN A 52 12.00 -0.12 9.71
N PRO A 53 10.87 0.60 9.73
CA PRO A 53 10.35 1.24 10.94
C PRO A 53 10.15 0.27 12.12
N ILE A 54 9.74 -0.98 11.88
CA ILE A 54 9.57 -1.96 12.96
C ILE A 54 10.91 -2.33 13.59
N LYS A 55 11.99 -2.43 12.80
CA LYS A 55 13.33 -2.70 13.35
C LYS A 55 13.75 -1.61 14.33
N HIS A 56 13.49 -0.35 13.99
CA HIS A 56 13.74 0.79 14.88
C HIS A 56 12.84 0.79 16.12
N LEU A 57 11.54 0.51 15.98
CA LEU A 57 10.61 0.42 17.11
C LEU A 57 10.93 -0.73 18.06
N MET A 58 11.43 -1.86 17.53
CA MET A 58 11.83 -3.00 18.36
C MET A 58 13.02 -2.70 19.27
N LEU A 59 13.94 -1.82 18.84
CA LEU A 59 15.07 -1.40 19.70
C LEU A 59 14.61 -0.69 20.98
N SER A 60 13.48 0.02 20.92
CA SER A 60 12.89 0.72 22.07
C SER A 60 11.81 -0.09 22.81
N SER A 61 11.52 -1.32 22.37
CA SER A 61 10.46 -2.15 22.93
C SER A 61 10.95 -3.02 24.11
N PRO A 62 10.08 -3.39 25.07
CA PRO A 62 10.42 -4.31 26.16
C PRO A 62 10.97 -5.65 25.66
N VAL A 63 11.86 -6.26 26.45
CA VAL A 63 12.56 -7.52 26.14
C VAL A 63 11.59 -8.66 25.77
N ASN A 64 10.42 -8.73 26.39
CA ASN A 64 9.39 -9.72 26.06
C ASN A 64 8.89 -9.60 24.62
N ILE A 65 8.69 -8.37 24.13
CA ILE A 65 8.24 -8.11 22.76
C ILE A 65 9.37 -8.38 21.76
N GLN A 66 10.60 -8.00 22.11
CA GLN A 66 11.78 -8.32 21.32
C GLN A 66 11.97 -9.85 21.15
N ASN A 67 11.73 -10.63 22.20
CA ASN A 67 11.81 -12.09 22.17
C ASN A 67 10.71 -12.75 21.32
N VAL A 68 9.50 -12.20 21.34
CA VAL A 68 8.42 -12.68 20.45
C VAL A 68 8.74 -12.34 19.00
N TYR A 69 9.25 -11.13 18.75
CA TYR A 69 9.66 -10.69 17.42
C TYR A 69 10.81 -11.53 16.85
N SER A 70 11.84 -11.81 17.65
CA SER A 70 12.97 -12.65 17.23
C SER A 70 12.55 -14.11 16.96
N LYS A 71 11.64 -14.66 17.78
CA LYS A 71 11.02 -15.97 17.52
C LYS A 71 10.25 -15.97 16.20
N GLY A 72 9.43 -14.95 15.94
CA GLY A 72 8.69 -14.80 14.69
C GLY A 72 9.59 -14.66 13.45
N LEU A 73 10.68 -13.89 13.57
CA LEU A 73 11.72 -13.80 12.53
C LEU A 73 12.37 -15.14 12.25
N SER A 74 12.77 -15.88 13.30
CA SER A 74 13.41 -17.20 13.14
C SER A 74 12.47 -18.24 12.51
N TRP A 75 11.19 -18.23 12.86
CA TRP A 75 10.17 -19.08 12.24
C TRP A 75 9.97 -18.72 10.76
N SER A 76 9.95 -17.43 10.44
CA SER A 76 9.81 -16.93 9.07
C SER A 76 11.04 -17.27 8.22
N ALA A 77 12.24 -17.11 8.77
CA ALA A 77 13.50 -17.48 8.12
C ALA A 77 13.52 -18.96 7.74
N LYS A 78 13.10 -19.86 8.66
CA LYS A 78 12.97 -21.30 8.39
C LYS A 78 11.98 -21.62 7.26
N LYS A 79 10.95 -20.79 7.09
CA LYS A 79 9.97 -20.96 6.01
C LYS A 79 10.48 -20.40 4.67
N LEU A 80 11.34 -19.37 4.71
CA LEU A 80 11.97 -18.78 3.53
C LEU A 80 13.20 -19.53 3.04
N ASP A 81 13.78 -20.41 3.84
CA ASP A 81 14.83 -21.33 3.40
C ASP A 81 14.36 -22.30 2.30
N ARG A 82 13.04 -22.37 2.08
CA ARG A 82 12.41 -23.10 0.96
C ARG A 82 12.25 -22.25 -0.32
N LEU A 83 12.66 -20.97 -0.30
CA LEU A 83 12.65 -20.15 -1.50
C LEU A 83 13.80 -20.54 -2.43
N PRO A 84 13.59 -20.46 -3.75
CA PRO A 84 14.61 -20.85 -4.68
C PRO A 84 15.84 -19.91 -4.60
N LEU A 85 17.03 -20.52 -4.66
CA LEU A 85 18.36 -19.94 -4.37
C LEU A 85 18.66 -18.61 -5.09
N TRP A 86 18.08 -18.39 -6.27
CA TRP A 86 18.26 -17.15 -7.04
C TRP A 86 17.73 -15.89 -6.32
N ILE A 87 16.73 -16.02 -5.46
CA ILE A 87 16.18 -14.90 -4.68
C ILE A 87 17.00 -14.69 -3.40
N SER A 88 17.39 -15.77 -2.74
CA SER A 88 18.16 -15.75 -1.48
C SER A 88 19.57 -15.16 -1.66
N SER A 89 20.20 -15.38 -2.83
CA SER A 89 21.56 -14.90 -3.09
C SER A 89 21.71 -13.38 -3.27
N ARG A 90 20.63 -12.67 -3.61
CA ARG A 90 20.68 -11.22 -3.92
C ARG A 90 20.02 -10.34 -2.88
N VAL A 91 19.13 -10.87 -2.06
CA VAL A 91 18.34 -10.06 -1.13
C VAL A 91 18.11 -10.83 0.17
N ASP A 92 18.32 -10.17 1.30
CA ASP A 92 18.02 -10.74 2.62
C ASP A 92 16.51 -11.06 2.72
N PRO A 93 16.13 -12.36 2.75
CA PRO A 93 14.73 -12.80 2.70
C PRO A 93 13.90 -12.26 3.87
N ASN A 94 14.52 -12.13 5.04
CA ASN A 94 13.86 -11.62 6.24
C ASN A 94 13.50 -10.14 6.07
N ARG A 95 14.37 -9.36 5.44
CA ARG A 95 14.14 -7.94 5.17
C ARG A 95 12.99 -7.72 4.19
N ILE A 96 12.87 -8.56 3.16
CA ILE A 96 11.73 -8.50 2.23
C ILE A 96 10.42 -8.77 2.97
N LEU A 97 10.35 -9.84 3.76
CA LEU A 97 9.14 -10.19 4.50
C LEU A 97 8.70 -9.09 5.46
N VAL A 98 9.64 -8.59 6.27
CA VAL A 98 9.35 -7.53 7.25
C VAL A 98 8.86 -6.29 6.52
N SER A 99 9.54 -5.87 5.44
CA SER A 99 9.11 -4.71 4.64
C SER A 99 7.73 -4.92 3.97
N GLY A 100 7.40 -6.15 3.57
CA GLY A 100 6.10 -6.51 3.01
C GLY A 100 4.99 -6.38 4.06
N ALA A 101 5.19 -6.96 5.23
CA ALA A 101 4.25 -6.86 6.35
C ALA A 101 4.08 -5.40 6.83
N GLU A 102 5.17 -4.66 6.98
CA GLU A 102 5.17 -3.23 7.29
C GLU A 102 4.36 -2.45 6.27
N SER A 103 4.64 -2.63 4.99
CA SER A 103 3.93 -1.93 3.92
C SER A 103 2.43 -2.25 3.93
N TYR A 104 2.04 -3.47 4.28
CA TYR A 104 0.64 -3.86 4.37
C TYR A 104 -0.08 -3.15 5.53
N VAL A 105 0.53 -3.17 6.71
CA VAL A 105 0.00 -2.48 7.90
C VAL A 105 -0.07 -0.97 7.67
N LEU A 106 1.01 -0.36 7.16
CA LEU A 106 1.06 1.07 6.89
C LEU A 106 -0.01 1.49 5.88
N ARG A 107 -0.18 0.72 4.80
CA ARG A 107 -1.23 0.96 3.81
C ARG A 107 -2.62 0.81 4.40
N LYS A 108 -2.86 -0.14 5.31
CA LYS A 108 -4.14 -0.28 6.00
C LYS A 108 -4.45 0.90 6.90
N ILE A 109 -3.47 1.41 7.63
CA ILE A 109 -3.60 2.61 8.46
C ILE A 109 -3.86 3.86 7.60
N LEU A 110 -3.18 3.96 6.44
CA LEU A 110 -3.33 5.09 5.52
C LEU A 110 -4.47 4.92 4.53
N SER A 111 -5.16 3.77 4.51
CA SER A 111 -6.33 3.50 3.64
C SER A 111 -7.42 4.57 3.71
N PRO A 112 -7.88 5.02 4.90
CA PRO A 112 -8.93 6.03 4.99
C PRO A 112 -8.58 7.37 4.30
N ILE A 113 -7.30 7.67 4.13
CA ILE A 113 -6.82 8.91 3.50
C ILE A 113 -6.44 8.66 2.03
N THR A 114 -5.69 7.58 1.77
CA THR A 114 -5.17 7.25 0.44
C THR A 114 -6.26 6.84 -0.52
N ILE A 115 -7.36 6.24 -0.07
CA ILE A 115 -8.49 5.86 -0.93
C ILE A 115 -9.20 7.10 -1.50
N PRO A 116 -9.75 8.03 -0.68
CA PRO A 116 -10.38 9.24 -1.23
C PRO A 116 -9.37 10.15 -1.95
N GLY A 117 -8.12 10.23 -1.45
CA GLY A 117 -7.07 11.00 -2.09
C GLY A 117 -6.74 10.52 -3.51
N LYS A 118 -6.63 9.20 -3.73
CA LYS A 118 -6.41 8.63 -5.07
C LYS A 118 -7.54 8.96 -6.04
N ILE A 119 -8.79 8.85 -5.58
CA ILE A 119 -9.96 9.15 -6.39
C ILE A 119 -9.95 10.62 -6.81
N TYR A 120 -9.75 11.53 -5.85
CA TYR A 120 -9.68 12.96 -6.13
C TYR A 120 -8.56 13.32 -7.11
N LEU A 121 -7.35 12.77 -6.91
CA LEU A 121 -6.21 13.01 -7.80
C LEU A 121 -6.45 12.47 -9.21
N ALA A 122 -7.05 11.29 -9.34
CA ALA A 122 -7.40 10.70 -10.63
C ALA A 122 -8.42 11.56 -11.41
N VAL A 123 -9.39 12.16 -10.71
CA VAL A 123 -10.35 13.09 -11.30
C VAL A 123 -9.71 14.42 -11.69
N LEU A 124 -8.78 14.93 -10.88
CA LEU A 124 -8.06 16.16 -11.18
C LEU A 124 -7.16 15.97 -12.41
N ILE A 125 -6.44 14.85 -12.49
CA ILE A 125 -5.60 14.50 -13.64
C ILE A 125 -6.46 14.35 -14.91
N SER A 126 -7.62 13.68 -14.82
CA SER A 126 -8.48 13.51 -15.99
C SER A 126 -9.07 14.83 -16.50
N GLY A 127 -9.33 15.80 -15.62
CA GLY A 127 -9.77 17.14 -15.99
C GLY A 127 -8.67 18.09 -16.47
N LEU A 128 -7.39 17.75 -16.28
CA LEU A 128 -6.26 18.50 -16.85
C LEU A 128 -5.89 18.02 -18.25
N ILE A 129 -6.13 16.73 -18.53
CA ILE A 129 -5.73 16.07 -19.79
C ILE A 129 -6.83 16.14 -20.86
N CYS A 130 -8.10 16.22 -20.46
CA CYS A 130 -9.27 16.31 -21.34
C CYS A 130 -9.98 17.64 -21.15
#